data_AF-A0A419DE97-F1
#
_entry.id   AF-A0A419DE97-F1
#
_cell.length_a   1.000
_cell.length_b   1.000
_cell.length_c   1.000
_cell.angle_alpha   90.00
_cell.angle_beta   90.00
_cell.angle_gamma   90.00
#
_symmetry.space_group_name_H-M   'P 1'
#
loop_
_entity.id
_entity.type
_entity.pdbx_description
1 polymer ?
#
loop_
_entity_poly.entity_id
_entity_poly.type
_entity_poly.pdbx_seq_one_letter_code
_entity_poly.pdbx_strand_id
1 'polypeptide(L)' 'MDKELEAKRQPCEVYSRVVGYIRPVEQWNDSKQAEYSDRLEFCMPEE' A
#
# COMPACT_ATOMS: atom_id res chain seq x y z
N MET A 1 4.80 26.53 15.31
CA MET A 1 4.72 26.31 13.85
C MET A 1 4.42 24.85 13.55
N ASP A 2 5.18 23.88 14.09
CA ASP A 2 5.00 22.44 13.81
C ASP A 2 3.63 21.86 14.17
N LYS A 3 3.11 22.11 15.38
CA LYS A 3 1.80 21.56 15.81
C LYS A 3 0.61 22.02 14.96
N GLU A 4 0.70 23.21 14.38
CA GLU A 4 -0.38 23.76 13.55
C GLU A 4 -0.36 23.17 12.13
N LEU A 5 0.83 22.85 11.61
CA LEU A 5 0.99 22.17 10.34
C LEU A 5 0.55 20.70 10.43
N GLU A 6 0.81 20.06 11.57
CA GLU A 6 0.44 18.67 11.83
C GLU A 6 -1.08 18.48 11.89
N ALA A 7 -1.80 19.43 12.51
CA ALA A 7 -3.26 19.45 12.55
C ALA A 7 -3.94 19.66 11.18
N LYS A 8 -3.20 20.17 10.19
CA LYS A 8 -3.68 20.42 8.81
C LYS A 8 -3.44 19.24 7.87
N ARG A 9 -2.76 18.17 8.31
CA ARG A 9 -2.47 17.02 7.46
C ARG A 9 -3.73 16.22 7.18
N GLN A 10 -3.82 15.69 5.96
CA GLN A 10 -4.84 14.74 5.55
C GLN A 10 -4.19 13.36 5.37
N PRO A 11 -4.91 12.27 5.68
CA PRO A 11 -4.43 10.93 5.38
C PRO A 11 -4.29 10.77 3.86
N CYS A 12 -3.19 10.15 3.44
CA CYS A 12 -2.95 9.83 2.04
C CYS A 12 -3.61 8.48 1.72
N GLU A 13 -4.52 8.45 0.75
CA GLU A 13 -5.12 7.20 0.30
C GLU A 13 -4.11 6.41 -0.54
N VAL A 14 -3.74 5.23 -0.07
CA VAL A 14 -2.79 4.36 -0.77
C VAL A 14 -3.57 3.34 -1.61
N TYR A 15 -3.24 3.24 -2.88
CA TYR A 15 -3.88 2.34 -3.83
C TYR A 15 -2.88 1.31 -4.36
N SER A 16 -3.33 0.06 -4.52
CA SER A 16 -2.50 -1.02 -5.06
C SER A 16 -3.34 -2.01 -5.90
N ARG A 17 -2.66 -2.71 -6.82
CA ARG A 17 -3.28 -3.67 -7.75
C ARG A 17 -3.26 -5.08 -7.14
N VAL A 18 -4.43 -5.63 -6.82
CA VAL A 18 -4.55 -6.94 -6.14
C VAL A 18 -4.94 -8.07 -7.12
N VAL A 19 -6.14 -8.01 -7.70
CA VAL A 19 -6.73 -9.08 -8.56
C VAL A 19 -7.06 -8.57 -9.96
N GLY A 20 -6.18 -7.74 -10.53
CA GLY A 20 -6.34 -7.19 -11.89
C GLY A 20 -6.94 -5.79 -11.97
N TYR A 21 -7.37 -5.20 -10.85
CA TYR A 21 -7.77 -3.79 -10.76
C TYR A 21 -7.16 -3.11 -9.52
N ILE A 22 -7.24 -1.77 -9.49
CA ILE A 22 -6.70 -0.92 -8.43
C ILE A 22 -7.75 -0.76 -7.32
N ARG A 23 -7.36 -1.02 -6.06
CA ARG A 23 -8.22 -0.87 -4.88
C ARG A 23 -7.46 -0.14 -3.75
N PRO A 24 -8.12 0.68 -2.91
CA PRO A 24 -7.49 1.23 -1.72
C PRO A 24 -6.98 0.11 -0.81
N VAL A 25 -5.75 0.26 -0.31
CA VAL A 25 -5.11 -0.72 0.58
C VAL A 25 -5.87 -0.83 1.91
N GLU A 26 -6.45 0.27 2.39
CA GLU A 26 -7.28 0.31 3.61
C GLU A 26 -8.51 -0.60 3.53
N GLN A 27 -8.94 -1.01 2.34
CA GLN A 27 -10.09 -1.90 2.14
C GLN A 27 -9.72 -3.38 1.98
N TRP A 28 -8.45 -3.74 2.15
CA TRP A 28 -8.02 -5.14 2.02
C TRP A 28 -8.48 -5.96 3.21
N ASN A 29 -9.07 -7.12 2.95
CA ASN A 29 -9.36 -8.10 4.00
C ASN A 29 -8.08 -8.85 4.41
N ASP A 30 -8.13 -9.53 5.55
CA ASP A 30 -6.99 -10.24 6.12
C ASP A 30 -6.39 -11.27 5.14
N SER A 31 -7.24 -11.98 4.39
CA SER A 31 -6.78 -12.97 3.40
C SER A 31 -6.00 -12.34 2.24
N LYS A 32 -6.34 -11.12 1.80
CA LYS A 32 -5.59 -10.41 0.76
C LYS A 32 -4.28 -9.82 1.26
N GLN A 33 -4.24 -9.37 2.51
CA GLN A 33 -3.00 -8.93 3.14
C GLN A 33 -2.02 -10.10 3.29
N ALA A 34 -2.50 -11.27 3.71
CA ALA A 34 -1.71 -12.50 3.76
C ALA A 34 -1.19 -12.89 2.37
N GLU A 35 -2.07 -12.99 1.37
CA GLU A 35 -1.67 -13.34 0.00
C GLU A 35 -0.65 -12.35 -0.60
N TYR A 36 -0.81 -11.05 -0.35
CA TYR A 36 0.15 -10.04 -0.80
C TYR A 36 1.53 -10.20 -0.13
N SER A 37 1.57 -10.60 1.14
CA SER A 37 2.81 -10.81 1.88
C SER A 37 3.63 -11.99 1.35
N ASP A 38 2.97 -12.96 0.72
CA ASP A 38 3.60 -14.13 0.10
C ASP A 38 4.12 -13.84 -1.33
N ARG A 39 3.84 -12.65 -1.89
CA ARG A 39 4.29 -12.29 -3.25
C ARG A 39 5.79 -12.02 -3.28
N LEU A 40 6.44 -12.51 -4.33
CA LEU A 40 7.84 -12.24 -4.60
C LEU A 40 7.95 -11.15 -5.67
N GLU A 41 8.78 -10.16 -5.38
CA GLU A 41 9.20 -9.18 -6.37
C GLU A 41 10.20 -9.79 -7.35
N PHE A 42 10.13 -9.34 -8.59
CA PHE A 42 11.11 -9.74 -9.58
C PHE A 42 12.41 -8.98 -9.31
N CYS A 43 13.48 -9.70 -8.97
CA CYS A 43 14.81 -9.14 -8.85
C CYS A 43 15.59 -9.43 -10.15
N MET A 44 16.10 -8.38 -10.80
CA MET A 44 16.98 -8.55 -11.96
C MET A 44 18.28 -9.23 -11.51
N PRO A 45 18.79 -10.23 -12.25
CA PRO A 45 20.09 -10.80 -11.93
C PRO A 45 21.19 -9.74 -12.08
N GLU A 46 22.14 -9.70 -11.15
CA GLU A 46 23.38 -8.94 -11.31
C GLU A 46 24.24 -9.58 -12.43
N GLU A 47 24.88 -8.74 -13.24
CA GLU A 47 25.75 -9.17 -14.37
C GLU A 47 27.08 -9.79 -13.91
#